data_AF-A0A917ZX66-F1
#
_entry.id   AF-A0A917ZX66-F1
#
_cell.length_a   1.000
_cell.length_b   1.000
_cell.length_c   1.000
_cell.angle_alpha   90.00
_cell.angle_beta   90.00
_cell.angle_gamma   90.00
#
_symmetry.space_group_name_H-M   'P 1'
#
loop_
_entity.id
_entity.type
_entity.pdbx_description
1 polymer ?
#
loop_
_entity_poly.entity_id
_entity_poly.type
_entity_poly.pdbx_seq_one_letter_code
_entity_poly.pdbx_strand_id
1 'polypeptide(L)'
;MADFLSTVISSQLTRTGRTVFNGVVATPIPIPPPPPPPATLEMISGSAAPDEVLACLRTRRPVFHSEADLQHSFALAVGEVAPEVRCRLEVPVRGSDASEYVDLLCLGPAGRTAIEFKYVTRQWSGTAGTPPEEYALRGHNAPDVARRDFLRDVGRLERFCDREDQNGLALLITNESALWRPRQRRMPTRDGEFRIHHGRELSGTLLWAGGSFPDNTRVLRGAYTLAWRPYTQFEGPSSEFRCLAVFITPNPARPQSSHEAP
;
A
#
# COMPACT_ATOMS: atom_id res chain seq x y z
N MET A 1 -57.40 -8.91 -30.57
CA MET A 1 -57.44 -10.37 -30.36
C MET A 1 -56.86 -11.02 -31.61
N ALA A 2 -55.70 -11.69 -31.49
CA ALA A 2 -55.07 -12.59 -32.47
C ALA A 2 -54.75 -11.95 -33.87
N ASP A 3 -53.65 -12.19 -34.57
CA ASP A 3 -52.62 -13.23 -34.49
C ASP A 3 -51.34 -12.77 -35.20
N PHE A 4 -50.28 -13.51 -34.91
CA PHE A 4 -48.95 -13.58 -35.51
C PHE A 4 -48.84 -13.35 -37.03
N LEU A 5 -47.73 -12.76 -37.46
CA LEU A 5 -46.78 -13.40 -38.39
C LEU A 5 -45.42 -12.69 -38.40
N SER A 6 -44.43 -13.44 -37.94
CA SER A 6 -43.00 -13.49 -38.29
C SER A 6 -42.42 -12.38 -39.19
N THR A 7 -41.45 -11.63 -38.69
CA THR A 7 -40.39 -11.04 -39.53
C THR A 7 -39.05 -11.56 -39.06
N VAL A 8 -38.58 -12.58 -39.77
CA VAL A 8 -37.20 -13.05 -39.74
C VAL A 8 -36.34 -11.99 -40.43
N ILE A 9 -35.57 -11.21 -39.67
CA ILE A 9 -34.44 -10.47 -40.23
C ILE A 9 -33.22 -11.38 -40.09
N SER A 10 -32.90 -12.04 -41.20
CA SER A 10 -31.68 -12.79 -41.41
C SER A 10 -30.47 -11.85 -41.29
N SER A 11 -29.82 -11.80 -40.12
CA SER A 11 -28.48 -11.25 -40.02
C SER A 11 -27.48 -12.30 -40.49
N GLN A 12 -26.98 -12.12 -41.71
CA GLN A 12 -25.80 -12.86 -42.13
C GLN A 12 -24.61 -12.36 -41.30
N LEU A 13 -24.01 -13.26 -40.53
CA LEU A 13 -22.65 -13.07 -39.99
C LEU A 13 -21.69 -12.95 -41.17
N THR A 14 -21.31 -11.73 -41.54
CA THR A 14 -20.05 -11.52 -42.23
C THR A 14 -18.92 -11.58 -41.20
N ARG A 15 -18.02 -12.51 -41.47
CA ARG A 15 -16.86 -12.91 -40.67
C ARG A 15 -15.79 -11.81 -40.66
N THR A 16 -16.09 -10.65 -40.08
CA THR A 16 -15.13 -9.63 -39.57
C THR A 16 -15.93 -8.43 -39.05
N GLY A 17 -16.40 -8.51 -37.80
CA GLY A 17 -17.08 -7.40 -37.12
C GLY A 17 -16.11 -6.31 -36.66
N ARG A 18 -15.69 -5.43 -37.57
CA ARG A 18 -15.00 -4.18 -37.24
C ARG A 18 -15.92 -2.99 -37.52
N THR A 19 -16.52 -2.44 -36.47
CA THR A 19 -17.03 -1.07 -36.47
C THR A 19 -15.86 -0.16 -36.12
N VAL A 20 -15.45 0.70 -37.05
CA VAL A 20 -14.34 1.65 -36.86
C VAL A 20 -14.93 2.99 -36.44
N PHE A 21 -14.66 3.40 -35.19
CA PHE A 21 -14.83 4.77 -34.72
C PHE A 21 -13.46 5.30 -34.26
N ASN A 22 -13.02 6.40 -34.87
CA ASN A 22 -11.88 7.25 -34.47
C ASN A 22 -10.60 6.54 -34.00
N GLY A 23 -9.95 5.79 -34.88
CA GLY A 23 -8.49 5.82 -35.11
C GLY A 23 -7.48 5.57 -33.98
N VAL A 24 -7.89 5.37 -32.73
CA VAL A 24 -7.01 5.05 -31.60
C VAL A 24 -7.52 3.77 -30.96
N VAL A 25 -6.90 2.66 -31.33
CA VAL A 25 -7.13 1.37 -30.67
C VAL A 25 -6.43 1.44 -29.33
N ALA A 26 -7.18 1.72 -28.25
CA ALA A 26 -6.71 1.47 -26.90
C ALA A 26 -6.48 -0.04 -26.77
N THR A 27 -5.21 -0.46 -26.75
CA THR A 27 -4.87 -1.84 -26.45
C THR A 27 -5.27 -2.13 -25.00
N PRO A 28 -6.16 -3.09 -24.74
CA PRO A 28 -6.47 -3.49 -23.37
C PRO A 28 -5.18 -3.99 -22.70
N ILE A 29 -4.84 -3.38 -21.57
CA ILE A 29 -3.77 -3.87 -20.70
C ILE A 29 -4.14 -5.30 -20.30
N PRO A 30 -3.25 -6.30 -20.47
CA PRO A 30 -3.54 -7.66 -20.04
C PRO A 30 -3.93 -7.66 -18.57
N ILE A 31 -5.12 -8.18 -18.26
CA ILE A 31 -5.55 -8.36 -16.88
C ILE A 31 -4.62 -9.45 -16.30
N PRO A 32 -3.79 -9.15 -15.28
CA PRO A 32 -2.98 -10.17 -14.66
C PRO A 32 -3.88 -11.26 -14.07
N PRO A 33 -3.41 -12.51 -13.97
CA PRO A 33 -4.18 -13.55 -13.31
C PRO A 33 -4.61 -13.07 -11.91
N PRO A 34 -5.82 -13.43 -11.44
CA PRO A 34 -6.24 -13.05 -10.11
C PRO A 34 -5.17 -13.53 -9.12
N PRO A 35 -4.74 -12.69 -8.17
CA PRO A 35 -3.80 -13.13 -7.15
C PRO A 35 -4.38 -14.36 -6.45
N PRO A 36 -3.53 -15.29 -5.97
CA PRO A 36 -4.01 -16.34 -5.09
C PRO A 36 -4.83 -15.71 -3.95
N PRO A 37 -5.90 -16.37 -3.47
CA PRO A 37 -6.66 -15.84 -2.35
C PRO A 37 -5.66 -15.50 -1.24
N PRO A 38 -5.72 -14.29 -0.66
CA PRO A 38 -4.78 -13.91 0.37
C PRO A 38 -4.82 -14.97 1.45
N ALA A 39 -3.65 -15.45 1.88
CA ALA A 39 -3.59 -16.25 3.09
C ALA A 39 -4.30 -15.44 4.18
N THR A 40 -5.08 -16.08 5.06
CA THR A 40 -5.94 -15.38 6.04
C THR A 40 -5.18 -14.36 6.91
N LEU A 41 -3.85 -14.50 6.99
CA LEU A 41 -2.91 -13.62 7.66
C LEU A 41 -2.61 -12.30 6.92
N GLU A 42 -2.93 -12.17 5.64
CA GLU A 42 -2.83 -10.93 4.85
C GLU A 42 -4.15 -10.15 4.81
N MET A 43 -5.14 -10.55 5.62
CA MET A 43 -6.42 -9.84 5.74
C MET A 43 -6.37 -8.78 6.83
N ILE A 44 -7.01 -7.64 6.60
CA ILE A 44 -7.17 -6.60 7.62
C ILE A 44 -8.21 -7.09 8.63
N SER A 45 -7.76 -7.30 9.87
CA SER A 45 -8.52 -7.84 11.00
C SER A 45 -9.24 -9.16 10.66
N GLY A 46 -8.62 -9.97 9.79
CA GLY A 46 -9.17 -11.24 9.31
C GLY A 46 -10.43 -11.12 8.45
N SER A 47 -10.85 -9.90 8.08
CA SER A 47 -12.19 -9.65 7.51
C SER A 47 -12.15 -8.90 6.18
N ALA A 48 -11.28 -7.91 6.01
CA ALA A 48 -11.21 -7.13 4.77
C ALA A 48 -9.97 -7.49 3.93
N ALA A 49 -10.16 -7.80 2.65
CA ALA A 49 -9.04 -8.02 1.75
C ALA A 49 -8.35 -6.68 1.42
N PRO A 50 -7.01 -6.59 1.47
CA PRO A 50 -6.30 -5.33 1.26
C PRO A 50 -6.55 -4.73 -0.13
N ASP A 51 -6.67 -5.59 -1.14
CA ASP A 51 -6.93 -5.18 -2.52
C ASP A 51 -8.34 -4.59 -2.69
N GLU A 52 -9.34 -5.09 -1.95
CA GLU A 52 -10.70 -4.55 -1.94
C GLU A 52 -10.72 -3.18 -1.24
N VAL A 53 -10.02 -3.06 -0.12
CA VAL A 53 -9.88 -1.77 0.60
C VAL A 53 -9.16 -0.75 -0.25
N LEU A 54 -8.06 -1.12 -0.93
CA LEU A 54 -7.35 -0.22 -1.84
C LEU A 54 -8.19 0.16 -3.06
N ALA A 55 -9.01 -0.75 -3.58
CA ALA A 55 -9.93 -0.47 -4.68
C ALA A 55 -11.06 0.49 -4.27
N CYS A 56 -11.64 0.29 -3.08
CA CYS A 56 -12.61 1.19 -2.47
C CYS A 56 -11.97 2.58 -2.25
N LEU A 57 -10.81 2.63 -1.59
CA LEU A 57 -10.07 3.85 -1.31
C LEU A 57 -9.74 4.62 -2.58
N ARG A 58 -9.23 3.95 -3.63
CA ARG A 58 -8.92 4.58 -4.91
C ARG A 58 -10.14 5.21 -5.57
N THR A 59 -11.29 4.52 -5.49
CA THR A 59 -12.54 5.02 -6.07
C THR A 59 -13.01 6.30 -5.38
N ARG A 60 -12.85 6.38 -4.06
CA ARG A 60 -13.27 7.52 -3.24
C ARG A 60 -12.25 8.67 -3.22
N ARG A 61 -10.96 8.32 -3.11
CA ARG A 61 -9.83 9.19 -2.75
C ARG A 61 -8.60 8.84 -3.61
N PRO A 62 -8.58 9.22 -4.90
CA PRO A 62 -7.50 8.87 -5.82
C PRO A 62 -6.18 9.62 -5.55
N VAL A 63 -6.24 10.75 -4.82
CA VAL A 63 -5.12 11.58 -4.35
C VAL A 63 -5.44 12.06 -2.94
N PHE A 64 -4.42 12.35 -2.13
CA PHE A 64 -4.56 12.81 -0.75
C PHE A 64 -3.84 14.16 -0.56
N HIS A 65 -4.37 15.01 0.31
CA HIS A 65 -3.72 16.26 0.69
C HIS A 65 -2.54 16.06 1.65
N SER A 66 -2.58 14.98 2.45
CA SER A 66 -1.58 14.68 3.48
C SER A 66 -1.61 13.20 3.87
N GLU A 67 -0.64 12.78 4.68
CA GLU A 67 -0.65 11.44 5.30
C GLU A 67 -1.87 11.23 6.21
N ALA A 68 -2.30 12.26 6.95
CA ALA A 68 -3.51 12.21 7.78
C ALA A 68 -4.80 12.06 6.95
N ASP A 69 -4.85 12.69 5.77
CA ASP A 69 -5.95 12.50 4.81
C ASP A 69 -5.97 11.04 4.30
N LEU A 70 -4.80 10.48 3.99
CA LEU A 70 -4.67 9.05 3.65
C LEU A 70 -5.16 8.14 4.80
N GLN A 71 -4.70 8.38 6.04
CA GLN A 71 -5.11 7.61 7.21
C GLN A 71 -6.63 7.64 7.41
N HIS A 72 -7.24 8.84 7.38
CA HIS A 72 -8.67 9.01 7.55
C HIS A 72 -9.46 8.30 6.44
N SER A 73 -9.07 8.53 5.19
CA SER A 73 -9.74 7.94 4.02
C SER A 73 -9.62 6.42 3.99
N PHE A 74 -8.46 5.87 4.36
CA PHE A 74 -8.27 4.43 4.46
C PHE A 74 -9.17 3.82 5.54
N ALA A 75 -9.28 4.47 6.72
CA ALA A 75 -10.17 4.02 7.78
C ALA A 75 -11.65 3.97 7.36
N LEU A 76 -12.09 4.95 6.56
CA LEU A 76 -13.44 4.94 5.95
C LEU A 76 -13.61 3.78 4.96
N ALA A 77 -12.63 3.57 4.07
CA ALA A 77 -12.66 2.47 3.09
C ALA A 77 -12.72 1.09 3.77
N VAL A 78 -12.00 0.89 4.88
CA VAL A 78 -12.12 -0.33 5.69
C VAL A 78 -13.54 -0.51 6.22
N GLY A 79 -14.16 0.55 6.75
CA GLY A 79 -15.53 0.49 7.26
C GLY A 79 -16.60 0.25 6.17
N GLU A 80 -16.35 0.69 4.94
CA GLU A 80 -17.21 0.37 3.79
C GLU A 80 -17.08 -1.10 3.37
N VAL A 81 -15.85 -1.63 3.32
CA VAL A 81 -15.58 -3.01 2.87
C VAL A 81 -15.93 -4.04 3.94
N ALA A 82 -15.66 -3.75 5.22
CA ALA A 82 -15.93 -4.62 6.36
C ALA A 82 -16.57 -3.84 7.52
N PRO A 83 -17.90 -3.65 7.49
CA PRO A 83 -18.63 -2.86 8.49
C PRO A 83 -18.52 -3.35 9.94
N GLU A 84 -18.07 -4.58 10.17
CA GLU A 84 -17.76 -5.17 11.47
C GLU A 84 -16.43 -4.71 12.05
N VAL A 85 -15.50 -4.23 11.21
CA VAL A 85 -14.19 -3.74 11.63
C VAL A 85 -14.35 -2.34 12.24
N ARG A 86 -13.63 -2.10 13.34
CA ARG A 86 -13.59 -0.82 14.04
C ARG A 86 -12.20 -0.22 13.90
N CYS A 87 -12.14 0.97 13.35
CA CYS A 87 -10.91 1.74 13.15
C CYS A 87 -10.66 2.68 14.33
N ARG A 88 -9.41 2.77 14.80
CA ARG A 88 -8.94 3.73 15.81
C ARG A 88 -7.64 4.37 15.32
N LEU A 89 -7.64 5.68 15.14
CA LEU A 89 -6.45 6.43 14.73
C LEU A 89 -5.57 6.75 15.93
N GLU A 90 -4.26 6.86 15.71
CA GLU A 90 -3.27 7.34 16.69
C GLU A 90 -3.39 6.63 18.04
N VAL A 91 -3.28 5.29 18.02
CA VAL A 91 -3.45 4.48 19.23
C VAL A 91 -2.10 4.34 19.94
N PRO A 92 -2.00 4.71 21.23
CA PRO A 92 -0.75 4.55 21.97
C PRO A 92 -0.42 3.07 22.17
N VAL A 93 0.83 2.70 21.90
CA VAL A 93 1.36 1.36 22.19
C VAL A 93 1.74 1.31 23.66
N ARG A 94 1.02 0.50 24.45
CA ARG A 94 1.33 0.33 25.88
C ARG A 94 2.55 -0.58 26.04
N GLY A 95 3.52 -0.16 26.84
CA GLY A 95 4.70 -0.97 27.19
C GLY A 95 6.00 -0.57 26.52
N SER A 96 6.03 0.52 25.74
CA SER A 96 7.27 1.21 25.35
C SER A 96 7.56 2.37 26.30
N ASP A 97 8.84 2.59 26.63
CA ASP A 97 9.29 3.74 27.45
C ASP A 97 9.07 5.10 26.76
N ALA A 98 8.70 5.10 25.48
CA ALA A 98 8.29 6.26 24.71
C ALA A 98 6.81 6.19 24.33
N SER A 99 6.16 7.35 24.19
CA SER A 99 4.81 7.50 23.64
C SER A 99 4.82 7.20 22.13
N GLU A 100 4.96 5.93 21.75
CA GLU A 100 4.76 5.48 20.37
C GLU A 100 3.27 5.32 20.08
N TYR A 101 2.85 5.75 18.89
CA TYR A 101 1.47 5.64 18.40
C TYR A 101 1.47 4.84 17.10
N VAL A 102 0.45 3.98 16.95
CA VAL A 102 0.12 3.35 15.67
C VAL A 102 -0.85 4.27 14.94
N ASP A 103 -0.56 4.59 13.69
CA ASP A 103 -1.38 5.48 12.86
C ASP A 103 -2.85 5.02 12.81
N LEU A 104 -3.07 3.72 12.56
CA LEU A 104 -4.40 3.11 12.56
C LEU A 104 -4.38 1.69 13.13
N LEU A 105 -5.24 1.44 14.10
CA LEU A 105 -5.55 0.11 14.60
C LEU A 105 -6.94 -0.31 14.12
N CYS A 106 -6.99 -1.36 13.33
CA CYS A 106 -8.23 -2.04 12.93
C CYS A 106 -8.52 -3.18 13.91
N LEU A 107 -9.76 -3.25 14.39
CA LEU A 107 -10.25 -4.25 15.34
C LEU A 107 -11.45 -4.97 14.73
N GLY A 108 -11.30 -6.26 14.45
CA GLY A 108 -12.37 -7.12 13.91
C GLY A 108 -12.63 -8.34 14.79
N PRO A 109 -13.63 -9.15 14.44
CA PRO A 109 -13.98 -10.34 15.21
C PRO A 109 -12.88 -11.42 15.18
N ALA A 110 -12.10 -11.48 14.11
CA ALA A 110 -11.05 -12.49 13.89
C ALA A 110 -9.65 -12.05 14.35
N GLY A 111 -9.49 -10.80 14.81
CA GLY A 111 -8.20 -10.27 15.22
C GLY A 111 -8.07 -8.78 14.97
N ARG A 112 -6.83 -8.31 14.89
CA ARG A 112 -6.50 -6.88 14.80
C ARG A 112 -5.30 -6.64 13.91
N THR A 113 -5.33 -5.50 13.23
CA THR A 113 -4.25 -5.08 12.32
C THR A 113 -3.75 -3.70 12.71
N ALA A 114 -2.47 -3.58 13.01
CA ALA A 114 -1.81 -2.28 13.08
C ALA A 114 -1.37 -1.84 11.69
N ILE A 115 -1.62 -0.59 11.35
CA ILE A 115 -1.29 -0.04 10.03
C ILE A 115 -0.47 1.23 10.24
N GLU A 116 0.64 1.32 9.52
CA GLU A 116 1.50 2.50 9.44
C GLU A 116 1.46 3.03 8.01
N PHE A 117 1.29 4.33 7.84
CA PHE A 117 1.14 4.96 6.53
C PHE A 117 2.36 5.79 6.19
N LYS A 118 2.66 5.86 4.90
CA LYS A 118 3.55 6.86 4.34
C LYS A 118 2.93 7.49 3.10
N TYR A 119 2.91 8.81 3.05
CA TYR A 119 2.50 9.58 1.87
C TYR A 119 3.55 10.60 1.45
N VAL A 120 4.56 10.11 0.71
CA VAL A 120 5.67 10.92 0.24
C VAL A 120 5.39 11.39 -1.18
N THR A 121 5.44 12.69 -1.44
CA THR A 121 5.03 13.25 -2.73
C THR A 121 6.16 13.95 -3.46
N ARG A 122 6.05 13.96 -4.79
CA ARG A 122 6.59 14.99 -5.68
C ARG A 122 5.55 16.07 -5.91
N GLN A 123 6.03 17.24 -6.32
CA GLN A 123 5.16 18.33 -6.71
C GLN A 123 4.22 17.86 -7.81
N TRP A 124 2.93 18.04 -7.57
CA TRP A 124 1.85 17.73 -8.49
C TRP A 124 0.66 18.63 -8.16
N SER A 125 -0.01 19.12 -9.20
CA SER A 125 -1.25 19.88 -9.06
C SER A 125 -2.26 19.35 -10.06
N GLY A 126 -3.52 19.30 -9.65
CA GLY A 126 -4.60 18.82 -10.50
C GLY A 126 -5.91 18.68 -9.72
N THR A 127 -6.95 18.28 -10.44
CA THR A 127 -8.28 18.04 -9.88
C THR A 127 -8.57 16.55 -9.90
N ALA A 128 -9.05 15.99 -8.79
CA ALA A 128 -9.36 14.56 -8.69
C ALA A 128 -10.49 14.29 -7.68
N GLY A 129 -11.02 13.06 -7.70
CA GLY A 129 -12.06 12.61 -6.76
C GLY A 129 -13.49 12.89 -7.21
N THR A 130 -14.45 12.43 -6.41
CA THR A 130 -15.89 12.70 -6.59
C THR A 130 -16.51 13.07 -5.23
N PRO A 131 -16.96 14.33 -5.03
CA PRO A 131 -16.88 15.45 -5.97
C PRO A 131 -15.42 15.85 -6.29
N PRO A 132 -15.18 16.55 -7.40
CA PRO A 132 -13.83 16.97 -7.78
C PRO A 132 -13.26 17.96 -6.75
N GLU A 133 -12.02 17.71 -6.32
CA GLU A 133 -11.24 18.54 -5.39
C GLU A 133 -9.93 19.00 -6.07
N GLU A 134 -9.46 20.20 -5.74
CA GLU A 134 -8.17 20.71 -6.21
C GLU A 134 -7.04 20.32 -5.27
N TYR A 135 -5.94 19.80 -5.83
CA TYR A 135 -4.76 19.41 -5.08
C TYR A 135 -3.54 20.23 -5.52
N ALA A 136 -2.71 20.59 -4.54
CA ALA A 136 -1.41 21.22 -4.75
C ALA A 136 -0.37 20.55 -3.83
N LEU A 137 0.13 19.38 -4.27
CA LEU A 137 1.09 18.59 -3.52
C LEU A 137 2.46 19.25 -3.55
N ARG A 138 3.14 19.25 -2.41
CA ARG A 138 4.54 19.67 -2.30
C ARG A 138 5.47 18.51 -2.57
N GLY A 139 6.66 18.80 -3.11
CA GLY A 139 7.72 17.81 -3.24
C GLY A 139 8.53 17.68 -1.96
N HIS A 140 8.65 16.47 -1.39
CA HIS A 140 9.45 16.23 -0.19
C HIS A 140 10.96 16.06 -0.48
N ASN A 141 11.34 15.72 -1.72
CA ASN A 141 12.72 15.67 -2.23
C ASN A 141 13.76 14.90 -1.36
N ALA A 142 13.31 13.97 -0.52
CA ALA A 142 14.17 13.17 0.36
C ALA A 142 13.82 11.67 0.28
N PRO A 143 13.99 11.03 -0.90
CA PRO A 143 13.57 9.64 -1.09
C PRO A 143 14.37 8.65 -0.24
N ASP A 144 15.61 8.97 0.14
CA ASP A 144 16.41 8.16 1.06
C ASP A 144 15.86 8.17 2.49
N VAL A 145 15.47 9.34 3.00
CA VAL A 145 14.79 9.48 4.29
C VAL A 145 13.44 8.74 4.26
N ALA A 146 12.67 8.89 3.19
CA ALA A 146 11.40 8.18 3.01
C ALA A 146 11.56 6.65 3.11
N ARG A 147 12.59 6.08 2.47
CA ARG A 147 12.91 4.64 2.56
C ARG A 147 13.26 4.22 3.97
N ARG A 148 14.11 5.01 4.63
CA ARG A 148 14.54 4.75 6.01
C ARG A 148 13.35 4.73 6.96
N ASP A 149 12.49 5.73 6.85
CA ASP A 149 11.34 5.89 7.73
C ASP A 149 10.29 4.79 7.46
N PHE A 150 10.03 4.45 6.19
CA PHE A 150 9.16 3.32 5.85
C PHE A 150 9.67 1.98 6.44
N LEU A 151 10.97 1.69 6.33
CA LEU A 151 11.55 0.45 6.90
C LEU A 151 11.68 0.48 8.42
N ARG A 152 11.75 1.67 9.04
CA ARG A 152 11.57 1.82 10.49
C ARG A 152 10.16 1.38 10.89
N ASP A 153 9.15 1.79 10.15
CA ASP A 153 7.75 1.46 10.46
C ASP A 153 7.45 -0.03 10.22
N VAL A 154 8.04 -0.67 9.20
CA VAL A 154 8.01 -2.15 9.07
C VAL A 154 8.57 -2.84 10.32
N GLY A 155 9.76 -2.42 10.79
CA GLY A 155 10.36 -2.98 12.01
C GLY A 155 9.59 -2.65 13.30
N ARG A 156 8.83 -1.54 13.33
CA ARG A 156 7.90 -1.21 14.44
C ARG A 156 6.71 -2.16 14.42
N LEU A 157 6.09 -2.36 13.26
CA LEU A 157 4.98 -3.29 13.09
C LEU A 157 5.37 -4.73 13.43
N GLU A 158 6.59 -5.15 13.08
CA GLU A 158 7.10 -6.45 13.53
C GLU A 158 6.95 -6.61 15.04
N ARG A 159 7.40 -5.62 15.84
CA ARG A 159 7.29 -5.66 17.32
C ARG A 159 5.84 -5.62 17.82
N PHE A 160 4.94 -5.01 17.06
CA PHE A 160 3.52 -5.00 17.39
C PHE A 160 2.86 -6.37 17.15
N CYS A 161 3.36 -7.15 16.19
CA CYS A 161 2.77 -8.43 15.74
C CYS A 161 3.33 -9.65 16.49
N ASP A 162 3.63 -9.50 17.78
CA ASP A 162 4.16 -10.59 18.62
C ASP A 162 3.04 -11.55 19.12
N ARG A 163 1.76 -11.27 18.81
CA ARG A 163 0.60 -12.11 19.18
C ARG A 163 -0.04 -12.75 17.97
N GLU A 164 -0.57 -13.97 18.14
CA GLU A 164 -1.21 -14.74 17.06
C GLU A 164 -2.42 -14.04 16.43
N ASP A 165 -3.14 -13.20 17.19
CA ASP A 165 -4.30 -12.44 16.74
C ASP A 165 -3.96 -11.06 16.11
N GLN A 166 -2.67 -10.78 15.89
CA GLN A 166 -2.16 -9.47 15.47
C GLN A 166 -1.26 -9.56 14.25
N ASN A 167 -1.69 -8.92 13.16
CA ASN A 167 -0.86 -8.67 11.99
C ASN A 167 -0.63 -7.17 11.78
N GLY A 168 0.23 -6.85 10.82
CA GLY A 168 0.63 -5.48 10.51
C GLY A 168 0.59 -5.19 9.03
N LEU A 169 0.39 -3.92 8.68
CA LEU A 169 0.47 -3.43 7.31
C LEU A 169 1.25 -2.11 7.27
N ALA A 170 2.40 -2.10 6.60
CA ALA A 170 3.04 -0.85 6.20
C ALA A 170 2.55 -0.48 4.79
N LEU A 171 1.87 0.66 4.66
CA LEU A 171 1.33 1.15 3.40
C LEU A 171 2.02 2.45 2.97
N LEU A 172 2.66 2.43 1.82
CA LEU A 172 3.22 3.63 1.19
C LEU A 172 2.47 3.92 -0.11
N ILE A 173 1.91 5.12 -0.25
CA ILE A 173 1.36 5.63 -1.51
C ILE A 173 2.16 6.87 -1.92
N THR A 174 2.55 6.97 -3.20
CA THR A 174 3.47 8.02 -3.63
C THR A 174 3.46 8.22 -5.15
N ASN A 175 3.79 9.44 -5.61
CA ASN A 175 4.19 9.75 -6.99
C ASN A 175 5.71 9.96 -7.16
N GLU A 176 6.52 9.62 -6.15
CA GLU A 176 7.99 9.70 -6.18
C GLU A 176 8.62 8.45 -6.79
N SER A 177 8.76 8.46 -8.12
CA SER A 177 9.26 7.32 -8.88
C SER A 177 10.64 6.80 -8.49
N ALA A 178 11.47 7.59 -7.81
CA ALA A 178 12.75 7.12 -7.29
C ALA A 178 12.55 6.00 -6.24
N LEU A 179 11.39 5.91 -5.58
CA LEU A 179 11.13 4.87 -4.57
C LEU A 179 10.94 3.49 -5.20
N TRP A 180 10.21 3.39 -6.31
CA TRP A 180 9.90 2.09 -6.94
C TRP A 180 10.79 1.71 -8.12
N ARG A 181 11.53 2.68 -8.71
CA ARG A 181 12.47 2.41 -9.80
C ARG A 181 13.87 2.11 -9.25
N PRO A 182 14.57 1.08 -9.77
CA PRO A 182 15.97 0.86 -9.44
C PRO A 182 16.82 2.03 -9.94
N ARG A 183 17.91 2.35 -9.24
CA ARG A 183 18.86 3.35 -9.73
C ARG A 183 19.68 2.77 -10.87
N GLN A 184 19.84 3.56 -11.93
CA GLN A 184 20.64 3.16 -13.09
C GLN A 184 22.15 3.18 -12.81
N ARG A 185 22.63 4.06 -11.92
CA ARG A 185 24.04 4.19 -11.57
C ARG A 185 24.36 3.49 -10.25
N ARG A 186 25.39 2.64 -10.25
CA ARG A 186 25.86 1.84 -9.11
C ARG A 186 26.83 2.59 -8.18
N MET A 187 26.62 3.89 -7.96
CA MET A 187 27.40 4.61 -6.96
C MET A 187 26.88 4.28 -5.56
N PRO A 188 27.76 3.97 -4.59
CA PRO A 188 27.36 3.79 -3.20
C PRO A 188 26.58 5.01 -2.69
N THR A 189 25.49 4.75 -1.97
CA THR A 189 24.73 5.79 -1.27
C THR A 189 24.39 5.33 0.13
N ARG A 190 24.06 6.30 0.99
CA ARG A 190 23.69 6.04 2.38
C ARG A 190 22.52 5.07 2.56
N ASP A 191 21.59 5.06 1.61
CA ASP A 191 20.38 4.24 1.62
C ASP A 191 20.45 3.02 0.70
N GLY A 192 21.66 2.56 0.35
CA GLY A 192 21.87 1.45 -0.60
C GLY A 192 21.17 0.15 -0.21
N GLU A 193 21.22 -0.22 1.08
CA GLU A 193 20.54 -1.40 1.63
C GLU A 193 19.06 -1.15 1.93
N PHE A 194 18.65 0.12 1.99
CA PHE A 194 17.28 0.56 2.26
C PHE A 194 16.46 0.71 0.98
N ARG A 195 16.97 0.27 -0.17
CA ARG A 195 16.26 0.41 -1.45
C ARG A 195 14.98 -0.41 -1.43
N ILE A 196 13.86 0.26 -1.69
CA ILE A 196 12.53 -0.35 -1.73
C ILE A 196 11.99 -0.53 -3.14
N HIS A 197 12.84 -0.65 -4.18
CA HIS A 197 12.34 -0.73 -5.56
C HIS A 197 11.54 -2.03 -5.81
N HIS A 198 10.74 -2.05 -6.87
CA HIS A 198 9.96 -3.24 -7.24
C HIS A 198 10.85 -4.48 -7.40
N GLY A 199 10.38 -5.62 -6.87
CA GLY A 199 11.06 -6.92 -6.90
C GLY A 199 12.22 -7.06 -5.94
N ARG A 200 12.51 -6.06 -5.08
CA ARG A 200 13.57 -6.18 -4.08
C ARG A 200 13.12 -7.07 -2.93
N GLU A 201 13.99 -7.95 -2.47
CA GLU A 201 13.84 -8.65 -1.19
C GLU A 201 14.60 -7.91 -0.08
N LEU A 202 13.96 -7.77 1.07
CA LEU A 202 14.51 -7.16 2.28
C LEU A 202 14.36 -8.12 3.47
N SER A 203 15.45 -8.36 4.18
CA SER A 203 15.48 -9.22 5.37
C SER A 203 16.75 -8.94 6.18
N GLY A 204 16.74 -9.27 7.47
CA GLY A 204 17.94 -9.20 8.32
C GLY A 204 18.43 -7.77 8.56
N THR A 205 19.75 -7.61 8.70
CA THR A 205 20.36 -6.31 9.01
C THR A 205 20.54 -5.47 7.75
N LEU A 206 19.99 -4.25 7.79
CA LEU A 206 20.14 -3.21 6.77
C LEU A 206 20.94 -2.05 7.35
N LEU A 207 22.14 -1.84 6.83
CA LEU A 207 23.10 -0.84 7.28
C LEU A 207 22.87 0.52 6.60
N TRP A 208 22.68 1.55 7.41
CA TRP A 208 22.61 2.92 6.91
C TRP A 208 24.01 3.50 6.75
N ALA A 209 24.32 4.02 5.56
CA ALA A 209 25.64 4.50 5.16
C ALA A 209 26.77 3.51 5.47
N GLY A 210 26.54 2.23 5.18
CA GLY A 210 27.52 1.17 5.46
C GLY A 210 27.80 0.97 6.96
N GLY A 211 26.88 1.39 7.83
CA GLY A 211 26.98 1.24 9.28
C GLY A 211 27.56 2.45 10.00
N SER A 212 27.93 3.53 9.29
CA SER A 212 28.47 4.73 9.93
C SER A 212 27.46 5.50 10.80
N PHE A 213 26.17 5.18 10.71
CA PHE A 213 25.13 5.70 11.61
C PHE A 213 24.32 4.55 12.22
N PRO A 214 24.80 3.95 13.32
CA PRO A 214 24.17 2.79 13.95
C PRO A 214 22.68 2.98 14.28
N ASP A 215 22.28 4.16 14.75
CA ASP A 215 20.88 4.47 15.11
C ASP A 215 19.91 4.41 13.92
N ASN A 216 20.43 4.51 12.69
CA ASN A 216 19.65 4.37 11.46
C ASN A 216 19.68 2.95 10.88
N THR A 217 20.47 2.04 11.44
CA THR A 217 20.49 0.62 11.06
C THR A 217 19.18 -0.04 11.44
N ARG A 218 18.67 -0.93 10.60
CA ARG A 218 17.43 -1.67 10.86
C ARG A 218 17.70 -3.16 10.84
N VAL A 219 17.05 -3.89 11.72
CA VAL A 219 17.03 -5.35 11.71
C VAL A 219 15.59 -5.76 11.48
N LEU A 220 15.34 -6.39 10.32
CA LEU A 220 14.06 -6.96 9.97
C LEU A 220 14.06 -8.43 10.39
N ARG A 221 13.05 -8.83 11.17
CA ARG A 221 12.84 -10.21 11.61
C ARG A 221 12.23 -11.06 10.51
N GLY A 222 11.39 -10.45 9.68
CA GLY A 222 10.79 -11.06 8.49
C GLY A 222 11.66 -10.92 7.23
N ALA A 223 11.18 -11.57 6.17
CA ALA A 223 11.67 -11.40 4.82
C ALA A 223 10.53 -10.93 3.92
N TYR A 224 10.76 -9.84 3.18
CA TYR A 224 9.71 -9.15 2.44
C TYR A 224 10.11 -8.97 0.98
N THR A 225 9.31 -9.55 0.08
CA THR A 225 9.41 -9.28 -1.36
C THR A 225 8.55 -8.07 -1.72
N LEU A 226 9.18 -7.01 -2.21
CA LEU A 226 8.49 -5.73 -2.42
C LEU A 226 7.78 -5.69 -3.78
N ALA A 227 6.45 -5.68 -3.74
CA ALA A 227 5.59 -5.63 -4.91
C ALA A 227 4.86 -4.28 -5.02
N TRP A 228 5.45 -3.35 -5.77
CA TRP A 228 4.77 -2.10 -6.11
C TRP A 228 3.64 -2.32 -7.11
N ARG A 229 2.47 -1.72 -6.84
CA ARG A 229 1.28 -1.79 -7.68
C ARG A 229 0.85 -0.38 -8.12
N PRO A 230 0.24 -0.22 -9.32
CA PRO A 230 -0.40 1.04 -9.69
C PRO A 230 -1.51 1.40 -8.70
N TYR A 231 -1.57 2.67 -8.30
CA TYR A 231 -2.68 3.21 -7.53
C TYR A 231 -3.57 4.04 -8.45
N THR A 232 -3.13 5.23 -8.84
CA THR A 232 -3.87 6.15 -9.72
C THR A 232 -2.93 6.70 -10.80
N GLN A 233 -3.47 6.98 -12.00
CA GLN A 233 -2.75 7.63 -13.09
C GLN A 233 -3.55 8.83 -13.59
N PHE A 234 -2.90 9.99 -13.72
CA PHE A 234 -3.42 11.16 -14.42
C PHE A 234 -2.55 11.48 -15.65
N GLU A 235 -2.92 12.50 -16.41
CA GLU A 235 -2.06 13.04 -17.46
C GLU A 235 -0.97 13.97 -16.89
N GLY A 236 0.14 14.11 -17.63
CA GLY A 236 1.23 15.03 -17.28
C GLY A 236 2.35 14.41 -16.41
N PRO A 237 3.33 15.21 -15.99
CA PRO A 237 4.46 14.75 -15.18
C PRO A 237 4.07 14.48 -13.72
N SER A 238 4.77 13.55 -13.06
CA SER A 238 4.54 13.20 -11.64
C SER A 238 3.09 12.83 -11.30
N SER A 239 2.36 12.33 -12.29
CA SER A 239 0.93 11.99 -12.26
C SER A 239 0.65 10.50 -12.02
N GLU A 240 1.70 9.68 -12.00
CA GLU A 240 1.64 8.26 -11.68
C GLU A 240 1.80 8.08 -10.17
N PHE A 241 0.75 7.62 -9.51
CA PHE A 241 0.78 7.21 -8.13
C PHE A 241 0.84 5.69 -8.06
N ARG A 242 1.75 5.18 -7.22
CA ARG A 242 1.86 3.74 -6.93
C ARG A 242 1.73 3.51 -5.43
N CYS A 243 1.35 2.29 -5.08
CA CYS A 243 1.34 1.82 -3.71
C CYS A 243 2.32 0.64 -3.50
N LEU A 244 2.85 0.56 -2.29
CA LEU A 244 3.57 -0.59 -1.75
C LEU A 244 2.89 -0.96 -0.43
N ALA A 245 2.37 -2.18 -0.37
CA ALA A 245 1.79 -2.78 0.83
C ALA A 245 2.70 -3.91 1.30
N VAL A 246 3.19 -3.83 2.54
CA VAL A 246 4.00 -4.88 3.17
C VAL A 246 3.22 -5.42 4.35
N PHE A 247 2.85 -6.70 4.29
CA PHE A 247 2.19 -7.40 5.38
C PHE A 247 3.21 -8.00 6.34
N ILE A 248 2.96 -7.79 7.62
CA ILE A 248 3.70 -8.38 8.73
C ILE A 248 2.79 -9.46 9.31
N THR A 249 3.21 -10.71 9.20
CA THR A 249 2.49 -11.83 9.82
C THR A 249 2.83 -11.93 11.31
N PRO A 250 1.92 -12.47 12.14
CA PRO A 250 2.23 -12.82 13.51
C PRO A 250 3.50 -13.66 13.59
N ASN A 251 4.40 -13.31 14.52
CA ASN A 251 5.57 -14.13 14.82
C ASN A 251 5.67 -14.35 16.33
N PRO A 252 4.92 -15.32 16.89
CA PRO A 252 4.90 -15.58 18.34
C PRO A 252 6.20 -16.18 18.90
N ALA A 253 7.35 -16.08 18.21
CA ALA A 253 8.61 -16.69 18.64
C ALA A 253 9.80 -15.70 18.70
N ARG A 254 10.01 -15.12 19.90
CA ARG A 254 11.21 -15.36 20.74
C ARG A 254 10.94 -14.72 22.12
N PRO A 255 11.04 -15.45 23.24
CA PRO A 255 10.97 -14.82 24.56
C PRO A 255 12.03 -13.72 24.64
N GLN A 256 11.63 -12.52 25.05
CA GLN A 256 12.59 -11.51 25.52
C GLN A 256 13.40 -12.17 26.63
N SER A 257 14.73 -12.21 26.49
CA SER A 257 15.59 -12.64 27.57
C SER A 257 15.21 -11.83 28.80
N SER A 258 14.64 -12.50 29.81
CA SER A 258 14.40 -11.93 31.11
C SER A 258 15.68 -11.24 31.55
N HIS A 259 15.57 -9.96 31.83
CA HIS A 259 16.62 -9.18 32.44
C HIS A 259 16.94 -9.85 33.77
N GLU A 260 17.99 -10.66 33.80
CA GLU A 260 18.56 -11.18 35.04
C GLU A 260 19.25 -9.97 35.69
N ALA A 261 18.56 -9.37 36.65
CA ALA A 261 19.12 -8.34 37.49
C ALA A 261 20.12 -8.99 38.47
N PRO A 262 21.23 -8.31 38.81
CA PRO A 262 22.28 -8.83 39.68
C PRO A 262 21.81 -9.10 41.12
#